data_AF-A0A953VY53-F1
#
_entry.id   AF-A0A953VY53-F1
#
_cell.length_a   1.000
_cell.length_b   1.000
_cell.length_c   1.000
_cell.angle_alpha   90.00
_cell.angle_beta   90.00
_cell.angle_gamma   90.00
#
_symmetry.space_group_name_H-M   'P 1'
#
loop_
_entity.id
_entity.type
_entity.pdbx_description
1 polymer ?
#
loop_
_entity_poly.entity_id
_entity_poly.type
_entity_poly.pdbx_seq_one_letter_code
_entity_poly.pdbx_strand_id
1 'polypeptide(L)'
;TWDGLKACKVLSGEGKMVNVTLCFSANQALLAAKAGATFISPFIGRLDDINMDGMELIADIREIYDNYDFQTEILAASIRTVNHVTESARIGADVITAPPAVIKKLAEHPLTDKGIEGFMADWEKTGQKIL
;
A
#
# COMPACT_ATOMS: atom_id res chain seq x y z
N THR A 1 1.00 -15.65 -13.43
CA THR A 1 1.25 -16.54 -14.58
C THR A 1 -0.06 -17.12 -15.08
N TRP A 2 -0.10 -17.74 -16.25
CA TRP A 2 -1.33 -18.31 -16.79
C TRP A 2 -1.96 -19.36 -15.87
N ASP A 3 -1.17 -20.30 -15.36
CA ASP A 3 -1.68 -21.31 -14.42
C ASP A 3 -2.06 -20.71 -13.06
N GLY A 4 -1.40 -19.64 -12.63
CA GLY A 4 -1.80 -18.87 -11.45
C GLY A 4 -3.20 -18.24 -11.60
N LEU A 5 -3.54 -17.73 -12.80
CA LEU A 5 -4.87 -17.19 -13.07
C LEU A 5 -5.95 -18.28 -13.10
N LYS A 6 -5.64 -19.46 -13.66
CA LYS A 6 -6.55 -20.63 -13.59
C LYS A 6 -6.79 -21.05 -12.14
N ALA A 7 -5.74 -21.15 -11.34
CA ALA A 7 -5.84 -21.47 -9.91
C ALA A 7 -6.66 -20.42 -9.16
N CYS A 8 -6.42 -19.13 -9.42
CA CYS A 8 -7.20 -18.03 -8.87
C CYS A 8 -8.70 -18.21 -9.14
N LYS A 9 -9.08 -18.47 -10.40
CA LYS A 9 -10.48 -18.67 -10.79
C LYS A 9 -11.15 -19.85 -10.09
N VAL A 10 -10.43 -20.95 -9.91
CA VAL A 10 -10.96 -22.14 -9.20
C VAL A 10 -11.15 -21.81 -7.72
N LEU A 11 -10.10 -21.31 -7.05
CA LEU A 11 -10.12 -21.03 -5.62
C LEU A 11 -11.13 -19.94 -5.23
N SER A 12 -11.22 -18.87 -6.03
CA SER A 12 -12.21 -17.80 -5.80
C SER A 12 -13.64 -18.29 -6.04
N GLY A 13 -13.86 -19.15 -7.04
CA GLY A 13 -15.15 -19.83 -7.28
C GLY A 13 -15.59 -20.76 -6.14
N GLU A 14 -14.63 -21.28 -5.36
CA GLU A 14 -14.86 -22.04 -4.13
C GLU A 14 -15.03 -21.16 -2.88
N GLY A 15 -15.07 -19.83 -3.05
CA GLY A 15 -15.22 -18.86 -1.97
C GLY A 15 -13.95 -18.63 -1.15
N LYS A 16 -12.76 -19.04 -1.65
CA LYS A 16 -11.48 -18.75 -1.00
C LYS A 16 -10.96 -17.39 -1.43
N MET A 17 -10.43 -16.63 -0.48
CA MET A 17 -9.74 -15.38 -0.79
C MET A 17 -8.41 -15.68 -1.47
N VAL A 18 -8.10 -14.94 -2.54
CA VAL A 18 -6.88 -15.13 -3.33
C VAL A 18 -6.15 -13.80 -3.48
N ASN A 19 -4.88 -13.77 -3.12
CA ASN A 19 -3.97 -12.68 -3.47
C ASN A 19 -3.10 -13.09 -4.66
N VAL A 20 -3.28 -12.41 -5.80
CA VAL A 20 -2.39 -12.55 -6.95
C VAL A 20 -1.19 -11.62 -6.76
N THR A 21 0.00 -12.19 -6.64
CA THR A 21 1.24 -11.46 -6.36
C THR A 21 2.16 -11.37 -7.59
N LEU A 22 3.31 -10.69 -7.44
CA LEU A 22 4.27 -10.41 -8.52
C LEU A 22 3.63 -9.72 -9.73
N CYS A 23 2.86 -8.65 -9.47
CA CYS A 23 2.30 -7.79 -10.50
C CYS A 23 3.23 -6.60 -10.79
N PHE A 24 3.49 -6.37 -12.08
CA PHE A 24 4.39 -5.33 -12.59
C PHE A 24 3.78 -4.53 -13.75
N SER A 25 2.53 -4.81 -14.13
CA SER A 25 1.81 -4.05 -15.16
C SER A 25 0.31 -4.05 -14.95
N ALA A 26 -0.36 -3.01 -15.42
CA ALA A 26 -1.81 -2.86 -15.31
C ALA A 26 -2.58 -4.01 -15.99
N ASN A 27 -2.06 -4.54 -17.10
CA ASN A 27 -2.65 -5.69 -17.79
C ASN A 27 -2.62 -6.98 -16.93
N GLN A 28 -1.60 -7.16 -16.10
CA GLN A 28 -1.55 -8.29 -15.15
C GLN A 28 -2.63 -8.13 -14.08
N ALA A 29 -2.81 -6.91 -13.56
CA ALA A 29 -3.85 -6.59 -12.58
C ALA A 29 -5.26 -6.77 -13.17
N LEU A 30 -5.48 -6.34 -14.42
CA LEU A 30 -6.74 -6.53 -15.14
C LEU A 30 -7.10 -8.02 -15.26
N LEU A 31 -6.14 -8.87 -15.61
CA LEU A 31 -6.35 -10.31 -15.68
C LEU A 31 -6.62 -10.93 -14.31
N ALA A 32 -5.94 -10.46 -13.26
CA ALA A 32 -6.18 -10.94 -11.89
C ALA A 32 -7.61 -10.63 -11.42
N ALA A 33 -8.09 -9.40 -11.65
CA ALA A 33 -9.46 -9.03 -11.31
C ALA A 33 -10.49 -9.86 -12.07
N LYS A 34 -10.29 -10.06 -13.39
CA LYS A 34 -11.16 -10.92 -14.20
C LYS A 34 -11.13 -12.40 -13.80
N ALA A 35 -10.06 -12.85 -13.16
CA ALA A 35 -9.97 -14.20 -12.57
C ALA A 35 -10.61 -14.29 -11.18
N GLY A 36 -11.16 -13.20 -10.64
CA GLY A 36 -11.81 -13.16 -9.34
C GLY A 36 -10.84 -13.09 -8.16
N ALA A 37 -9.68 -12.45 -8.32
CA ALA A 37 -8.77 -12.22 -7.21
C ALA A 37 -9.44 -11.35 -6.14
N THR A 38 -9.18 -11.65 -4.86
CA THR A 38 -9.54 -10.77 -3.75
C THR A 38 -8.56 -9.60 -3.68
N PHE A 39 -7.27 -9.89 -3.82
CA PHE A 39 -6.20 -8.88 -3.82
C PHE A 39 -5.31 -9.00 -5.05
N ILE A 40 -4.80 -7.87 -5.51
CA ILE A 40 -3.67 -7.79 -6.44
C ILE A 40 -2.50 -7.09 -5.75
N SER A 41 -1.30 -7.68 -5.81
CA SER A 41 -0.09 -7.10 -5.22
C SER A 41 0.88 -6.58 -6.28
N PRO A 42 0.78 -5.31 -6.72
CA PRO A 42 1.81 -4.63 -7.51
C PRO A 42 3.08 -4.37 -6.70
N PHE A 43 4.26 -4.66 -7.26
CA PHE A 43 5.56 -4.56 -6.57
C PHE A 43 6.31 -3.27 -6.96
N ILE A 44 5.88 -2.15 -6.39
CA ILE A 44 6.35 -0.80 -6.79
C ILE A 44 7.85 -0.59 -6.55
N GLY A 45 8.38 -0.97 -5.39
CA GLY A 45 9.80 -0.75 -5.09
C GLY A 45 10.75 -1.58 -5.95
N ARG A 46 10.26 -2.61 -6.66
CA ARG A 46 11.07 -3.34 -7.65
C ARG A 46 11.04 -2.70 -9.03
N LEU A 47 10.01 -1.90 -9.33
CA LEU A 47 9.99 -1.05 -10.53
C LEU A 47 10.95 0.12 -10.35
N ASP A 48 10.97 0.72 -9.15
CA ASP A 48 11.92 1.79 -8.83
C ASP A 48 13.38 1.34 -9.00
N ASP A 49 13.70 0.10 -8.64
CA ASP A 49 15.05 -0.49 -8.80
C ASP A 49 15.54 -0.50 -10.25
N ILE A 50 14.63 -0.47 -11.22
CA ILE A 50 14.93 -0.45 -12.65
C ILE A 50 14.62 0.90 -13.30
N ASN A 51 14.50 1.97 -12.49
CA ASN A 51 14.22 3.35 -12.89
C ASN A 51 12.86 3.54 -13.59
N MET A 52 11.87 2.75 -13.20
CA MET A 52 10.46 2.99 -13.54
C MET A 52 9.74 3.52 -12.31
N ASP A 53 8.85 4.49 -12.46
CA ASP A 53 8.04 4.98 -11.34
C ASP A 53 7.00 3.91 -10.96
N GLY A 54 7.22 3.23 -9.83
CA GLY A 54 6.28 2.22 -9.36
C GLY A 54 4.91 2.77 -8.97
N MET A 55 4.80 4.07 -8.65
CA MET A 55 3.53 4.68 -8.27
C MET A 55 2.60 4.90 -9.47
N GLU A 56 3.14 5.10 -10.68
CA GLU A 56 2.34 5.16 -11.91
C GLU A 56 1.53 3.86 -12.09
N LEU A 57 2.12 2.70 -11.77
CA LEU A 57 1.40 1.42 -11.83
C LEU A 57 0.20 1.38 -10.86
N ILE A 58 0.32 1.95 -9.66
CA ILE A 58 -0.81 1.99 -8.71
C ILE A 58 -1.93 2.87 -9.27
N ALA A 59 -1.59 4.03 -9.84
CA ALA A 59 -2.54 4.94 -10.46
C ALA A 59 -3.27 4.30 -11.64
N ASP A 60 -2.54 3.65 -12.56
CA ASP A 60 -3.13 2.95 -13.69
C ASP A 60 -4.10 1.85 -13.25
N ILE A 61 -3.71 1.05 -12.24
CA ILE A 61 -4.57 -0.03 -11.72
C ILE A 61 -5.82 0.57 -11.07
N ARG A 62 -5.69 1.63 -10.27
CA ARG A 62 -6.82 2.30 -9.62
C ARG A 62 -7.82 2.82 -10.65
N GLU A 63 -7.35 3.56 -11.65
CA GLU A 63 -8.20 4.08 -12.72
C GLU A 63 -8.94 2.95 -13.45
N ILE A 64 -8.24 1.87 -13.81
CA ILE A 64 -8.87 0.71 -14.45
C ILE A 64 -9.91 0.06 -13.54
N TYR A 65 -9.60 -0.12 -12.26
CA TYR A 65 -10.50 -0.79 -11.33
C TYR A 65 -11.75 0.03 -11.09
N ASP A 66 -11.64 1.36 -11.03
CA ASP A 66 -12.78 2.26 -10.89
C ASP A 66 -13.64 2.29 -12.17
N ASN A 67 -13.00 2.29 -13.36
CA ASN A 67 -13.71 2.29 -14.64
C ASN A 67 -14.59 1.04 -14.85
N TYR A 68 -14.20 -0.10 -14.29
CA TYR A 68 -14.90 -1.37 -14.45
C TYR A 68 -15.63 -1.85 -13.19
N ASP A 69 -15.61 -1.06 -12.11
CA ASP A 69 -16.18 -1.41 -10.81
C ASP A 69 -15.64 -2.76 -10.28
N PHE A 70 -14.33 -3.00 -10.44
CA PHE A 70 -13.71 -4.21 -9.92
C PHE A 70 -13.63 -4.17 -8.40
N GLN A 71 -14.06 -5.27 -7.77
CA GLN A 71 -14.03 -5.45 -6.31
C GLN A 71 -12.69 -6.02 -5.80
N THR A 72 -11.73 -6.28 -6.70
CA THR A 72 -10.39 -6.71 -6.31
C THR A 72 -9.67 -5.55 -5.65
N GLU A 73 -9.14 -5.77 -4.46
CA GLU A 73 -8.43 -4.75 -3.68
C GLU A 73 -6.96 -4.62 -4.14
N ILE A 74 -6.52 -3.38 -4.32
CA ILE A 74 -5.14 -3.04 -4.64
C ILE A 74 -4.32 -3.07 -3.36
N LEU A 75 -3.46 -4.09 -3.24
CA LEU A 75 -2.52 -4.25 -2.14
C LEU A 75 -1.14 -3.75 -2.59
N ALA A 76 -0.86 -2.46 -2.41
CA ALA A 76 0.44 -1.87 -2.75
C ALA A 76 1.56 -2.56 -1.95
N ALA A 77 2.41 -3.30 -2.66
CA ALA A 77 3.44 -4.16 -2.09
C ALA A 77 4.84 -3.73 -2.53
N SER A 78 5.87 -4.29 -1.87
CA SER A 78 7.24 -3.83 -2.05
C SER A 78 7.43 -2.34 -1.70
N ILE A 79 6.70 -1.84 -0.68
CA ILE A 79 6.90 -0.50 -0.12
C ILE A 79 8.28 -0.39 0.52
N ARG A 80 8.98 0.71 0.24
CA ARG A 80 10.34 0.98 0.75
C ARG A 80 10.49 2.30 1.49
N THR A 81 9.62 3.26 1.20
CA THR A 81 9.70 4.62 1.74
C THR A 81 8.36 5.02 2.33
N VAL A 82 8.40 6.03 3.22
CA VAL A 82 7.16 6.67 3.71
C VAL A 82 6.37 7.31 2.57
N ASN A 83 7.06 7.80 1.52
CA ASN A 83 6.40 8.41 0.37
C ASN A 83 5.59 7.41 -0.44
N HIS A 84 6.02 6.15 -0.57
CA HIS A 84 5.19 5.12 -1.22
C HIS A 84 3.87 4.94 -0.48
N VAL A 85 3.88 5.00 0.86
CA VAL A 85 2.66 4.88 1.67
C VAL A 85 1.75 6.09 1.42
N THR A 86 2.30 7.30 1.50
CA THR A 86 1.54 8.54 1.26
C THR A 86 0.93 8.57 -0.14
N GLU A 87 1.70 8.28 -1.17
CA GLU A 87 1.21 8.30 -2.55
C GLU A 87 0.22 7.16 -2.82
N SER A 88 0.42 5.96 -2.26
CA SER A 88 -0.57 4.88 -2.35
C SER A 88 -1.91 5.30 -1.74
N ALA A 89 -1.89 5.96 -0.58
CA ALA A 89 -3.09 6.47 0.08
C ALA A 89 -3.77 7.59 -0.72
N ARG A 90 -2.99 8.48 -1.35
CA ARG A 90 -3.52 9.57 -2.20
C ARG A 90 -4.17 9.07 -3.48
N ILE A 91 -3.56 8.04 -4.10
CA ILE A 91 -4.11 7.40 -5.31
C ILE A 91 -5.39 6.62 -4.97
N GLY A 92 -5.46 6.03 -3.77
CA GLY A 92 -6.60 5.21 -3.36
C GLY A 92 -6.35 3.70 -3.50
N ALA A 93 -5.11 3.25 -3.25
CA ALA A 93 -4.86 1.84 -3.00
C ALA A 93 -5.60 1.40 -1.73
N ASP A 94 -6.25 0.23 -1.79
CA ASP A 94 -7.11 -0.25 -0.70
C ASP A 94 -6.29 -0.73 0.51
N VAL A 95 -5.13 -1.33 0.26
CA VAL A 95 -4.24 -1.88 1.29
C VAL A 95 -2.78 -1.56 0.95
N ILE A 96 -1.95 -1.39 1.98
CA ILE A 96 -0.49 -1.38 1.85
C ILE A 96 0.13 -2.52 2.65
N THR A 97 1.23 -3.09 2.14
CA THR A 97 2.13 -3.94 2.94
C THR A 97 3.54 -3.37 2.91
N ALA A 98 4.10 -3.13 4.10
CA ALA A 98 5.38 -2.46 4.26
C ALA A 98 6.23 -3.11 5.37
N PRO A 99 7.57 -3.03 5.27
CA PRO A 99 8.46 -3.48 6.34
C PRO A 99 8.19 -2.73 7.66
N PRO A 100 8.36 -3.37 8.84
CA PRO A 100 8.13 -2.71 10.13
C PRO A 100 8.89 -1.40 10.33
N ALA A 101 10.10 -1.28 9.75
CA ALA A 101 10.89 -0.06 9.80
C ALA A 101 10.23 1.12 9.06
N VAL A 102 9.55 0.88 7.93
CA VAL A 102 8.78 1.93 7.24
C VAL A 102 7.58 2.33 8.08
N ILE A 103 6.85 1.35 8.63
CA ILE A 103 5.67 1.62 9.47
C ILE A 103 6.02 2.49 10.68
N LYS A 104 7.11 2.22 11.39
CA LYS A 104 7.55 3.04 12.52
C LYS A 104 7.83 4.49 12.10
N LYS A 105 8.52 4.68 10.97
CA LYS A 105 8.85 6.00 10.42
C LYS A 105 7.61 6.84 10.06
N LEU A 106 6.45 6.23 9.83
CA LEU A 106 5.21 6.97 9.55
C LEU A 106 4.76 7.84 10.73
N ALA A 107 5.12 7.48 11.96
CA ALA A 107 4.78 8.22 13.17
C ALA A 107 5.85 9.25 13.57
N GLU A 108 6.98 9.29 12.87
CA GLU A 108 8.13 10.14 13.20
C GLU A 108 8.05 11.46 12.42
N HIS A 109 8.20 12.60 13.11
CA HIS A 109 8.36 13.88 12.45
C HIS A 109 9.17 14.85 13.34
N PRO A 110 10.25 15.50 12.82
CA PRO A 110 11.13 16.34 13.64
C PRO A 110 10.44 17.50 14.35
N LEU A 111 9.34 18.03 13.80
CA LEU A 111 8.55 19.08 14.46
C LEU A 111 7.64 18.53 15.56
N THR A 112 7.24 17.25 15.49
CA THR A 112 6.51 16.60 16.57
C THR A 112 7.42 16.47 17.79
N ASP A 113 8.65 16.00 17.58
CA ASP A 113 9.63 15.86 18.65
C ASP A 113 9.94 17.21 19.31
N LYS A 114 10.27 18.23 18.51
CA LYS A 114 10.50 19.59 19.00
C LYS A 114 9.27 20.18 19.71
N GLY A 115 8.07 19.87 19.22
CA GLY A 115 6.82 20.28 19.85
C GLY A 115 6.66 19.67 21.23
N ILE A 116 6.88 18.36 21.36
CA ILE A 116 6.82 17.63 22.63
C ILE A 116 7.85 18.18 23.62
N GLU A 117 9.10 18.39 23.19
CA GLU A 117 10.15 18.99 24.01
C GLU A 117 9.74 20.37 24.55
N GLY A 118 9.20 21.22 23.68
CA GLY A 118 8.69 22.54 24.06
C GLY A 118 7.55 22.47 25.07
N PHE A 119 6.55 21.61 24.81
CA PHE A 119 5.42 21.41 25.73
C PHE A 119 5.87 20.92 27.11
N MET A 120 6.81 19.99 27.17
CA MET A 120 7.33 19.47 28.43
C MET A 120 8.11 20.54 29.20
N ALA A 121 8.92 21.34 28.52
CA ALA A 121 9.66 22.44 29.14
C ALA A 121 8.73 23.52 29.70
N ASP A 122 7.65 23.86 28.99
CA ASP A 122 6.67 24.83 29.49
C ASP A 122 5.84 24.27 30.64
N TRP A 123 5.48 22.98 30.62
CA TRP A 123 4.81 22.32 31.73
C TRP A 123 5.67 22.34 33.00
N GLU A 124 6.96 22.01 32.89
CA GLU A 124 7.89 22.00 34.01
C GLU A 124 7.99 23.38 34.69
N LYS A 125 7.97 24.47 33.92
CA LYS A 125 7.97 25.85 34.44
C LYS A 125 6.74 26.18 35.29
N THR A 126 5.62 25.47 35.12
CA THR A 126 4.41 25.71 35.93
C THR A 126 4.55 25.22 37.38
N GLY A 127 5.48 24.30 37.65
CA GLY A 127 5.64 23.65 38.96
C GLY A 127 4.49 22.73 39.36
N GLN A 128 3.52 22.48 38.46
CA GLN A 128 2.38 21.62 38.72
C GLN A 128 2.75 20.14 38.59
N LYS A 129 2.27 19.30 39.52
CA LYS A 129 2.38 17.84 39.40
C LYS A 129 1.05 17.29 38.90
N ILE A 130 1.13 16.42 37.90
CA ILE A 130 0.01 15.53 37.60
C ILE A 130 -0.08 14.57 38.80
N LEU A 131 -1.27 14.54 39.43
CA LEU A 131 -1.58 13.78 40.65
C LEU A 131 -1.06 12.34 40.61
#